data_AF-A0A2M8FPS4-F1
#
_entry.id   AF-A0A2M8FPS4-F1
#
_cell.length_a   1.000
_cell.length_b   1.000
_cell.length_c   1.000
_cell.angle_alpha   90.00
_cell.angle_beta   90.00
_cell.angle_gamma   90.00
#
_symmetry.space_group_name_H-M   'P 1'
#
loop_
_entity.id
_entity.type
_entity.pdbx_description
1 polymer ?
#
loop_
_entity_poly.entity_id
_entity_poly.type
_entity_poly.pdbx_seq_one_letter_code
_entity_poly.pdbx_strand_id
1 'polypeptide(L)'
;MKVKKNIMLLAVLLIGALTFQSCSKSNKSDTNTVTEQLKNNLQQGTWKVTSFVKEGIDSTIYLFNYNFSFEANNIVLCRDTANNIYNGTW
;
A
#
# COMPACT_ATOMS: atom_id res chain seq x y z
N MET A 1 39.20 49.49 7.96
CA MET A 1 38.62 48.77 6.80
C MET A 1 38.36 47.27 7.04
N LYS A 2 39.10 46.58 7.93
CA LYS A 2 38.95 45.14 8.21
C LYS A 2 37.59 44.74 8.83
N VAL A 3 37.04 45.56 9.73
CA VAL A 3 35.77 45.28 10.42
C VAL A 3 34.56 45.31 9.48
N LYS A 4 34.51 46.26 8.53
CA LYS A 4 33.44 46.35 7.52
C LYS A 4 33.43 45.14 6.56
N LYS A 5 34.62 44.63 6.21
CA LYS A 5 34.78 43.44 5.36
C LYS A 5 34.34 42.16 6.07
N ASN A 6 34.63 42.02 7.37
CA ASN A 6 34.18 40.87 8.17
C ASN A 6 32.67 40.89 8.45
N ILE A 7 32.09 42.07 8.70
CA ILE A 7 30.63 42.23 8.84
C ILE A 7 29.91 41.96 7.52
N MET A 8 30.47 42.41 6.39
CA MET A 8 29.94 42.11 5.06
C MET A 8 30.03 40.61 4.73
N LEU A 9 31.11 39.92 5.12
CA LEU A 9 31.24 38.47 4.98
C LEU A 9 30.22 37.70 5.84
N LEU A 10 29.99 38.13 7.08
CA LEU A 10 29.01 37.52 7.98
C LEU A 10 27.56 37.71 7.48
N ALA A 11 27.24 38.87 6.91
CA ALA A 11 25.93 39.14 6.34
C ALA A 11 25.62 38.28 5.09
N VAL A 12 26.62 38.06 4.23
CA VAL A 12 26.49 37.19 3.04
C VAL A 12 26.30 35.72 3.42
N LEU A 13 26.94 35.28 4.51
CA LEU A 13 26.83 33.90 5.02
C LEU A 13 25.46 33.61 5.65
N LEU A 14 24.82 34.60 6.25
CA LEU A 14 23.48 34.47 6.84
C LEU A 14 22.35 34.43 5.79
N ILE A 15 22.52 35.15 4.66
CA ILE A 15 21.54 35.21 3.57
C ILE A 15 21.59 33.93 2.71
N GLY A 16 22.75 33.29 2.58
CA GLY A 16 22.91 32.00 1.89
C GLY A 16 22.28 30.80 2.62
N ALA A 17 21.96 30.94 3.91
CA ALA A 17 21.34 29.86 4.71
C ALA A 17 19.82 29.72 4.50
N LEU A 18 19.17 30.66 3.78
CA LEU A 18 17.71 30.72 3.65
C LEU A 18 17.15 30.10 2.35
N THR A 19 17.98 29.52 1.47
CA THR A 19 17.55 29.15 0.11
C THR A 19 17.32 27.65 -0.15
N PHE A 20 17.14 26.80 0.86
CA PHE A 20 16.83 25.37 0.63
C PHE A 20 15.57 24.88 1.33
N GLN A 21 14.46 25.60 1.18
CA GLN A 21 13.14 25.00 1.35
C GLN A 21 12.46 24.91 -0.01
N SER A 22 12.92 23.94 -0.81
CA SER A 22 12.11 23.41 -1.91
C SER A 22 10.97 22.60 -1.28
N CYS A 23 9.83 23.26 -1.07
CA CYS A 23 8.59 22.56 -0.77
C CYS A 23 8.11 21.94 -2.09
N SER A 24 8.53 20.71 -2.37
CA SER A 24 7.88 19.92 -3.40
C SER A 24 6.46 19.64 -2.91
N LYS A 25 5.47 20.32 -3.49
CA LYS A 25 4.09 19.84 -3.45
C LYS A 25 4.12 18.46 -4.10
N SER A 26 4.22 17.41 -3.29
CA SER A 26 3.93 16.07 -3.75
C SER A 26 2.46 16.08 -4.12
N ASN A 27 2.19 16.02 -5.42
CA ASN A 27 0.86 15.66 -5.90
C ASN A 27 0.60 14.28 -5.31
N LYS A 28 -0.17 14.24 -4.22
CA LYS A 28 -0.70 12.99 -3.68
C LYS A 28 -1.64 12.47 -4.75
N SER A 29 -1.11 11.65 -5.63
CA SER A 29 -1.90 10.79 -6.49
C SER A 29 -2.76 9.94 -5.56
N ASP A 30 -4.07 10.20 -5.56
CA ASP A 30 -5.07 9.47 -4.79
C ASP A 30 -5.10 7.96 -5.13
N THR A 31 -4.37 7.54 -6.17
CA THR A 31 -4.19 6.12 -6.53
C THR A 31 -3.45 5.33 -5.45
N ASN A 32 -2.54 5.95 -4.70
CA ASN A 32 -1.80 5.25 -3.64
C ASN A 32 -2.68 4.95 -2.42
N THR A 33 -3.61 5.84 -2.06
CA THR A 33 -4.49 5.62 -0.91
C THR A 33 -5.52 4.52 -1.17
N VAL A 34 -6.12 4.50 -2.36
CA VAL A 34 -7.07 3.45 -2.78
C VAL A 34 -6.39 2.08 -2.82
N THR A 35 -5.16 2.00 -3.32
CA THR A 35 -4.42 0.73 -3.41
C THR A 35 -4.08 0.18 -2.04
N GLU A 36 -3.60 1.02 -1.11
CA GLU A 36 -3.27 0.58 0.25
C GLU A 36 -4.51 0.26 1.08
N GLN A 37 -5.61 1.01 0.92
CA GLN A 37 -6.88 0.67 1.54
C GLN A 37 -7.42 -0.68 1.05
N LEU A 38 -7.33 -0.97 -0.25
CA LEU A 38 -7.76 -2.26 -0.79
C LEU A 38 -6.93 -3.42 -0.21
N LYS A 39 -5.60 -3.27 -0.16
CA LYS A 39 -4.72 -4.28 0.46
C LYS A 39 -5.09 -4.52 1.91
N ASN A 40 -5.25 -3.44 2.69
CA ASN A 40 -5.65 -3.54 4.09
C ASN A 40 -6.99 -4.25 4.26
N ASN A 41 -7.97 -3.97 3.39
CA ASN A 41 -9.27 -4.63 3.44
C ASN A 41 -9.20 -6.11 3.09
N LEU A 42 -8.42 -6.48 2.05
CA LEU A 42 -8.26 -7.88 1.66
C LEU A 42 -7.54 -8.70 2.74
N GLN A 43 -6.55 -8.11 3.39
CA GLN A 43 -5.79 -8.73 4.48
C GLN A 43 -6.57 -8.76 5.81
N GLN A 44 -7.68 -8.03 5.93
CA GLN A 44 -8.53 -8.04 7.11
C GLN A 44 -9.46 -9.26 7.11
N GLY A 45 -8.91 -10.39 7.56
CA GLY A 45 -9.66 -11.58 7.91
C GLY A 45 -9.74 -12.63 6.81
N THR A 46 -10.79 -13.46 6.90
CA THR A 46 -10.99 -14.61 6.03
C THR A 46 -12.18 -14.38 5.10
N TRP A 47 -11.96 -14.61 3.82
CA TRP A 47 -12.95 -14.48 2.77
C TRP A 47 -13.58 -15.84 2.44
N LYS A 48 -14.88 -15.82 2.18
CA LYS A 48 -15.67 -17.00 1.77
C LYS A 48 -16.35 -16.73 0.44
N VAL A 49 -16.47 -17.77 -0.38
CA VAL A 49 -17.22 -17.70 -1.64
C VAL A 49 -18.71 -17.76 -1.32
N THR A 50 -19.43 -16.70 -1.68
CA THR A 50 -20.89 -16.61 -1.52
C THR A 50 -21.65 -16.94 -2.80
N SER A 51 -20.98 -16.86 -3.96
CA SER A 51 -21.54 -17.21 -5.26
C SER A 51 -20.43 -17.63 -6.22
N PHE A 52 -20.61 -18.77 -6.88
CA PHE A 52 -19.75 -19.25 -7.95
C PHE A 52 -20.58 -19.91 -9.04
N VAL A 53 -20.87 -19.16 -10.10
CA VAL A 53 -21.62 -19.64 -11.26
C VAL A 53 -20.65 -19.93 -12.39
N LYS A 54 -20.62 -21.19 -12.83
CA LYS A 54 -19.79 -21.65 -13.94
C LYS A 54 -20.68 -22.20 -15.03
N GLU A 55 -20.58 -21.64 -16.24
CA GLU A 55 -21.35 -22.11 -17.41
C GLU A 55 -22.88 -22.12 -17.16
N GLY A 56 -23.37 -21.15 -16.38
CA GLY A 56 -24.78 -21.03 -16.01
C GLY A 56 -25.23 -21.97 -14.88
N ILE A 57 -24.34 -22.82 -14.36
CA ILE A 57 -24.62 -23.72 -13.24
C ILE A 57 -24.11 -23.08 -11.95
N ASP A 58 -24.99 -22.98 -10.95
CA ASP A 58 -24.57 -22.61 -9.60
C ASP A 58 -23.72 -23.74 -8.99
N SER A 59 -22.43 -23.48 -8.91
CA SER A 59 -21.39 -24.37 -8.41
C SER A 59 -20.88 -23.92 -7.03
N THR A 60 -21.59 -23.01 -6.35
CA THR A 60 -21.19 -22.43 -5.05
C THR A 60 -20.98 -23.52 -4.00
N ILE A 61 -21.76 -24.60 -4.05
CA ILE A 61 -21.67 -25.72 -3.10
C ILE A 61 -20.27 -26.36 -3.05
N TYR A 62 -19.53 -26.34 -4.17
CA TYR A 62 -18.17 -26.89 -4.22
C TYR A 62 -17.14 -26.01 -3.51
N LEU A 63 -17.46 -24.75 -3.21
CA LEU A 63 -16.56 -23.78 -2.59
C LEU A 63 -17.06 -23.22 -1.24
N PHE A 64 -18.27 -23.61 -0.81
CA PHE A 64 -18.98 -22.99 0.33
C PHE A 64 -18.18 -22.97 1.65
N ASN A 65 -17.33 -23.97 1.88
CA ASN A 65 -16.53 -24.08 3.10
C ASN A 65 -15.04 -23.79 2.89
N TYR A 66 -14.66 -23.30 1.71
CA TYR A 66 -13.29 -22.87 1.45
C TYR A 66 -13.05 -21.50 2.09
N ASN A 67 -11.88 -21.35 2.71
CA ASN A 67 -11.46 -20.13 3.38
C ASN A 67 -10.27 -19.53 2.63
N PHE A 68 -10.36 -18.26 2.27
CA PHE A 68 -9.30 -17.52 1.60
C PHE A 68 -8.70 -16.48 2.55
N SER A 69 -7.38 -16.41 2.63
CA SER A 69 -6.68 -15.30 3.29
C SER A 69 -5.68 -14.66 2.34
N PHE A 70 -5.70 -13.33 2.31
CA PHE A 70 -4.73 -12.54 1.58
C PHE A 70 -3.67 -12.12 2.58
N GLU A 71 -2.42 -12.51 2.34
CA GLU A 71 -1.30 -12.30 3.25
C GLU A 71 -0.38 -11.20 2.70
N ALA A 72 0.63 -10.84 3.48
CA ALA A 72 1.73 -10.02 3.00
C ALA A 72 2.52 -10.73 1.88
N ASN A 73 3.39 -9.97 1.19
CA ASN A 73 4.24 -10.47 0.10
C ASN A 73 3.47 -11.08 -1.08
N ASN A 74 2.26 -10.56 -1.35
CA ASN A 74 1.40 -10.97 -2.46
C ASN A 74 1.03 -12.47 -2.44
N ILE A 75 0.91 -13.07 -1.24
CA ILE A 75 0.51 -14.47 -1.07
C ILE A 75 -0.99 -14.55 -0.80
N VAL A 76 -1.68 -15.46 -1.49
CA VAL A 76 -3.06 -15.86 -1.16
C VAL A 76 -3.05 -17.33 -0.73
N LEU A 77 -3.72 -17.62 0.38
CA LEU A 77 -3.89 -18.97 0.90
C LEU A 77 -5.34 -19.38 0.74
N CYS A 78 -5.57 -20.59 0.27
CA CYS A 78 -6.88 -21.21 0.21
C CYS A 78 -6.83 -22.48 1.06
N ARG A 79 -7.77 -22.60 2.00
CA ARG A 79 -7.94 -23.79 2.84
C ARG A 79 -9.24 -24.49 2.48
N ASP A 80 -9.14 -25.77 2.11
CA ASP A 80 -10.31 -26.59 1.78
C ASP A 80 -10.98 -27.20 3.03
N THR A 81 -12.03 -28.00 2.81
CA THR A 81 -12.79 -28.66 3.87
C THR A 81 -12.02 -29.73 4.63
N ALA A 82 -10.93 -30.24 4.06
CA ALA A 82 -10.04 -31.22 4.67
C ALA A 82 -8.81 -30.56 5.34
N ASN A 83 -8.78 -29.22 5.42
CA ASN A 83 -7.65 -28.41 5.89
C ASN A 83 -6.39 -28.47 5.03
N ASN A 84 -6.46 -28.91 3.77
CA ASN A 84 -5.35 -28.76 2.84
C ASN A 84 -5.17 -27.28 2.51
N ILE A 85 -3.91 -26.85 2.37
CA ILE A 85 -3.55 -25.46 2.08
C ILE A 85 -3.00 -25.38 0.66
N TYR A 86 -3.57 -24.47 -0.12
CA TYR A 86 -3.13 -24.14 -1.48
C TYR A 86 -2.63 -22.70 -1.49
N ASN A 87 -1.42 -22.51 -2.03
CA ASN A 87 -0.78 -21.20 -2.10
C ASN A 87 -0.87 -20.64 -3.52
N GLY A 88 -1.06 -19.33 -3.63
CA GLY A 88 -1.00 -18.60 -4.88
C GLY A 88 -0.47 -17.18 -4.69
N THR A 89 -0.50 -16.42 -5.79
CA THR A 89 -0.19 -14.99 -5.80
C THR A 89 -1.45 -14.17 -6.11
N TRP A 90 -1.56 -12.98 -5.54
CA TRP A 90 -2.67 -12.03 -5.80
C TRP A 90 -2.15 -10.65 -6.19
#